data_AF-A0A3D2LA54-F1
#
_entry.id   AF-A0A3D2LA54-F1
#
_cell.length_a   1.000
_cell.length_b   1.000
_cell.length_c   1.000
_cell.angle_alpha   90.00
_cell.angle_beta   90.00
_cell.angle_gamma   90.00
#
_symmetry.space_group_name_H-M   'P 1'
#
loop_
_entity.id
_entity.type
_entity.pdbx_description
1 polymer ?
#
loop_
_entity_poly.entity_id
_entity_poly.type
_entity_poly.pdbx_seq_one_letter_code
_entity_poly.pdbx_strand_id
1 'polypeptide(L)'
;MAGALVVLGVLWTAFPECHAGPYTMINETAHTYWISNVIQEKGPAGAFARGENLLVLIFMVLLALTLGAWMNPKTYRSPVLILLLIATLGTLLTAWQMRNFKFPAALLPLFLPLFIERVREDGGARRAIAVLLPPALLLASFALLVKPTGRALTLIDYMEGDACRDADLSSLETLPASRIMAPLGLSLTLAEYISDTGSPHKIAAMPFHRASPGIERVFQTFALTNPELRKQALAPYSYVAICTLPETSADPSAALLYATLSSSKGWPGLVEVSPITRSRLRLLEIDHDTVE
;
A
#
# COMPACT_ATOMS: atom_id res chain seq x y z
N MET A 1 -24.27 31.38 4.75
CA MET A 1 -22.80 31.23 4.78
C MET A 1 -22.23 31.27 6.19
N ALA A 2 -22.56 32.24 7.05
CA ALA A 2 -22.02 32.34 8.42
C ALA A 2 -22.28 31.07 9.28
N GLY A 3 -23.50 30.51 9.24
CA GLY A 3 -23.82 29.29 10.00
C GLY A 3 -23.02 28.06 9.56
N ALA A 4 -22.71 27.92 8.27
CA ALA A 4 -21.90 26.80 7.78
C ALA A 4 -20.44 26.92 8.24
N LEU A 5 -19.88 28.13 8.24
CA LEU A 5 -18.53 28.38 8.76
C LEU A 5 -18.44 28.16 10.27
N VAL A 6 -19.48 28.55 11.02
CA VAL A 6 -19.56 28.26 12.47
C VAL A 6 -19.61 26.76 12.73
N VAL A 7 -20.46 26.01 12.00
CA VAL A 7 -20.52 24.55 12.12
C VAL A 7 -19.18 23.91 11.77
N LEU A 8 -18.53 24.34 10.69
CA LEU A 8 -17.20 23.83 10.33
C LEU A 8 -16.14 24.15 11.40
N GLY A 9 -16.15 25.34 11.98
CA GLY A 9 -15.25 25.71 13.07
C GLY A 9 -15.49 24.90 14.35
N VAL A 10 -16.75 24.64 14.70
CA VAL A 10 -17.11 23.75 15.80
C VAL A 10 -16.64 22.31 15.53
N LEU A 11 -16.89 21.78 14.33
CA LEU A 11 -16.42 20.44 13.96
C LEU A 11 -14.89 20.36 13.98
N TRP A 12 -14.20 21.38 13.46
CA TRP A 12 -12.74 21.44 13.44
C TRP A 12 -12.12 21.37 14.84
N THR A 13 -12.72 22.07 15.79
CA THR A 13 -12.24 22.15 17.18
C THR A 13 -12.67 20.95 18.01
N ALA A 14 -13.88 20.44 17.79
CA ALA A 14 -14.41 19.28 18.53
C ALA A 14 -13.74 17.95 18.13
N PHE A 15 -13.21 17.85 16.90
CA PHE A 15 -12.60 16.64 16.37
C PHE A 15 -11.17 16.86 15.90
N PRO A 16 -10.20 17.02 16.83
CA PRO A 16 -8.81 17.28 16.45
C PRO A 16 -8.17 16.16 15.65
N GLU A 17 -8.59 14.91 15.89
CA GLU A 17 -8.13 13.75 15.12
C GLU A 17 -8.49 13.85 13.63
N CYS A 18 -9.59 14.53 13.27
CA CYS A 18 -9.98 14.70 11.87
C CYS A 18 -9.02 15.59 11.07
N HIS A 19 -8.24 16.45 11.73
CA HIS A 19 -7.23 17.28 11.07
C HIS A 19 -5.78 16.89 11.40
N ALA A 20 -5.58 15.93 12.30
CA ALA A 20 -4.28 15.29 12.54
C ALA A 20 -3.88 14.30 11.41
N GLY A 21 -4.77 14.06 10.45
CA GLY A 21 -4.52 13.23 9.27
C GLY A 21 -5.07 11.80 9.44
N PRO A 22 -5.08 11.00 8.35
CA PRO A 22 -5.73 9.68 8.34
C PRO A 22 -4.97 8.58 9.11
N TYR A 23 -3.75 8.85 9.59
CA TYR A 23 -2.82 7.83 10.10
C TYR A 23 -2.29 8.10 11.51
N THR A 24 -3.05 8.81 12.35
CA THR A 24 -2.66 9.09 13.76
C THR A 24 -2.35 7.85 14.58
N MET A 25 -2.98 6.72 14.25
CA MET A 25 -2.78 5.42 14.90
C MET A 25 -1.52 4.67 14.43
N ILE A 26 -0.83 5.17 13.40
CA ILE A 26 0.35 4.52 12.80
C ILE A 26 1.61 5.14 13.40
N ASN A 27 2.45 4.30 14.01
CA ASN A 27 3.74 4.74 14.55
C ASN A 27 4.75 5.06 13.43
N GLU A 28 5.82 5.74 13.78
CA GLU A 28 6.83 6.21 12.82
C GLU A 28 7.52 5.07 12.06
N THR A 29 7.80 3.94 12.73
CA THR A 29 8.41 2.76 12.11
C THR A 29 7.50 2.16 11.04
N ALA A 30 6.23 1.89 11.37
CA ALA A 30 5.25 1.38 10.42
C ALA A 30 4.96 2.39 9.30
N HIS A 31 4.96 3.69 9.60
CA HIS A 31 4.83 4.69 8.55
C HIS A 31 6.02 4.64 7.58
N THR A 32 7.23 4.58 8.10
CA THR A 32 8.48 4.61 7.31
C THR A 32 8.63 3.36 6.44
N TYR A 33 8.45 2.17 7.01
CA TYR A 33 8.73 0.92 6.30
C TYR A 33 7.52 0.31 5.59
N TRP A 34 6.28 0.68 5.95
CA TRP A 34 5.08 0.16 5.28
C TRP A 34 4.33 1.24 4.51
N ILE A 35 3.70 2.21 5.19
CA ILE A 35 2.81 3.19 4.52
C ILE A 35 3.55 4.00 3.45
N SER A 36 4.81 4.35 3.70
CA SER A 36 5.61 5.09 2.73
C SER A 36 5.90 4.30 1.44
N ASN A 37 5.81 2.96 1.48
CA ASN A 37 6.03 2.09 0.34
C ASN A 37 4.73 1.74 -0.42
N VAL A 38 3.56 1.89 0.20
CA VAL A 38 2.27 1.63 -0.47
C VAL A 38 2.06 2.59 -1.66
N ILE A 39 1.99 2.05 -2.89
CA ILE A 39 1.81 2.85 -4.11
C ILE A 39 0.50 3.63 -4.16
N GLN A 40 -0.55 3.07 -3.57
CA GLN A 40 -1.87 3.68 -3.52
C GLN A 40 -1.90 4.94 -2.65
N GLU A 41 -0.93 5.11 -1.75
CA GLU A 41 -0.78 6.26 -0.86
C GLU A 41 0.03 7.41 -1.46
N LYS A 42 0.59 7.23 -2.68
CA LYS A 42 1.30 8.29 -3.40
C LYS A 42 0.38 8.99 -4.38
N GLY A 43 0.70 10.24 -4.72
CA GLY A 43 0.11 10.93 -5.87
C GLY A 43 0.76 10.53 -7.21
N PRO A 44 0.26 11.07 -8.34
CA PRO A 44 0.72 10.72 -9.68
C PRO A 44 2.21 10.99 -9.93
N ALA A 45 2.78 12.04 -9.34
CA ALA A 45 4.22 12.31 -9.44
C ALA A 45 5.07 11.22 -8.75
N GLY A 46 4.63 10.75 -7.58
CA GLY A 46 5.29 9.63 -6.89
C GLY A 46 5.12 8.30 -7.63
N ALA A 47 3.98 8.09 -8.29
CA ALA A 47 3.78 6.96 -9.19
C ALA A 47 4.71 7.03 -10.41
N PHE A 48 4.86 8.22 -11.02
CA PHE A 48 5.80 8.45 -12.11
C PHE A 48 7.25 8.19 -11.70
N ALA A 49 7.69 8.69 -10.54
CA ALA A 49 9.04 8.46 -10.02
C ALA A 49 9.37 6.95 -9.93
N ARG A 50 8.39 6.14 -9.50
CA ARG A 50 8.53 4.68 -9.38
C ARG A 50 8.30 3.89 -10.67
N GLY A 51 8.03 4.57 -11.79
CA GLY A 51 7.76 3.93 -13.08
C GLY A 51 6.39 3.25 -13.18
N GLU A 52 5.42 3.62 -12.33
CA GLU A 52 4.06 3.10 -12.34
C GLU A 52 3.21 3.80 -13.43
N ASN A 53 3.64 3.65 -14.68
CA ASN A 53 3.11 4.37 -15.84
C ASN A 53 1.60 4.18 -16.04
N LEU A 54 1.05 3.01 -15.68
CA LEU A 54 -0.39 2.75 -15.77
C LEU A 54 -1.18 3.64 -14.82
N LEU A 55 -0.72 3.81 -13.58
CA LEU A 55 -1.36 4.68 -12.59
C LEU A 55 -1.30 6.15 -13.02
N VAL A 56 -0.16 6.57 -13.56
CA VAL A 56 0.01 7.92 -14.14
C VAL A 56 -0.98 8.11 -15.29
N LEU A 57 -1.06 7.16 -16.23
CA LEU A 57 -1.97 7.22 -17.37
C LEU A 57 -3.43 7.28 -16.94
N ILE A 58 -3.83 6.46 -15.97
CA ILE A 58 -5.19 6.49 -15.39
C ILE A 58 -5.49 7.91 -14.90
N PHE A 59 -4.59 8.51 -14.12
CA PHE A 59 -4.80 9.87 -13.63
C PHE A 59 -4.91 10.90 -14.77
N MET A 60 -4.06 10.82 -15.80
CA MET A 60 -4.12 11.73 -16.96
C MET A 60 -5.45 11.62 -17.72
N VAL A 61 -5.96 10.41 -17.90
CA VAL A 61 -7.27 10.16 -18.52
C VAL A 61 -8.39 10.73 -17.66
N LEU A 62 -8.37 10.49 -16.34
CA LEU A 62 -9.38 11.04 -15.42
C LEU A 62 -9.37 12.58 -15.42
N LEU A 63 -8.19 13.19 -15.45
CA LEU A 63 -8.04 14.64 -15.56
C LEU A 63 -8.65 15.16 -16.86
N ALA A 64 -8.33 14.54 -18.00
CA ALA A 64 -8.92 14.88 -19.29
C ALA A 64 -10.45 14.77 -19.27
N LEU A 65 -10.99 13.64 -18.81
CA LEU A 65 -12.43 13.41 -18.73
C LEU A 65 -13.13 14.43 -17.81
N THR A 66 -12.51 14.79 -16.69
CA THR A 66 -13.02 15.82 -15.77
C THR A 66 -13.12 17.16 -16.48
N LEU A 67 -12.06 17.60 -17.18
CA LEU A 67 -12.05 18.84 -17.96
C LEU A 67 -13.11 18.82 -19.07
N GLY A 68 -13.21 17.71 -19.80
CA GLY A 68 -14.21 17.54 -20.86
C GLY A 68 -15.65 17.62 -20.34
N ALA A 69 -15.92 17.07 -19.16
CA ALA A 69 -17.24 17.13 -18.54
C ALA A 69 -17.62 18.57 -18.12
N TRP A 70 -16.68 19.33 -17.55
CA TRP A 70 -16.92 20.74 -17.20
C TRP A 70 -17.14 21.65 -18.41
N MET A 71 -16.64 21.28 -19.59
CA MET A 71 -16.84 22.06 -20.83
C MET A 71 -18.20 21.86 -21.49
N ASN A 72 -19.04 20.95 -21.00
CA ASN A 72 -20.35 20.67 -21.59
C ASN A 72 -21.49 21.36 -20.81
N PRO A 73 -22.24 22.29 -21.43
CA PRO A 73 -23.35 23.00 -20.75
C PRO A 73 -24.46 22.09 -20.19
N LYS A 74 -24.65 20.90 -20.75
CA LYS A 74 -25.66 19.94 -20.29
C LYS A 74 -25.35 19.39 -18.89
N THR A 75 -24.11 19.56 -18.39
CA THR A 75 -23.72 19.11 -17.04
C THR A 75 -24.21 20.02 -15.92
N TYR A 76 -24.64 21.25 -16.21
CA TYR A 76 -25.13 22.20 -15.20
C TYR A 76 -26.57 21.92 -14.72
N ARG A 77 -27.20 20.81 -15.16
CA ARG A 77 -28.45 20.33 -14.57
C ARG A 77 -28.16 19.77 -13.18
N SER A 78 -28.89 20.19 -12.15
CA SER A 78 -28.63 19.89 -10.74
C SER A 78 -28.19 18.43 -10.44
N PRO A 79 -28.88 17.37 -10.88
CA PRO A 79 -28.44 15.99 -10.61
C PRO A 79 -27.13 15.62 -11.31
N VAL A 80 -26.91 16.11 -12.53
CA VAL A 80 -25.68 15.86 -13.30
C VAL A 80 -24.50 16.63 -12.70
N LEU A 81 -24.76 17.86 -12.23
CA LEU A 81 -23.77 18.70 -11.57
C LEU A 81 -23.29 18.07 -10.27
N ILE A 82 -24.18 17.49 -9.47
CA ILE A 82 -23.80 16.76 -8.24
C ILE A 82 -22.85 15.61 -8.56
N LEU A 83 -23.17 14.80 -9.58
CA LEU A 83 -22.29 13.70 -10.01
C LEU A 83 -20.93 14.22 -10.51
N LEU A 84 -20.92 15.33 -11.25
CA LEU A 84 -19.69 15.96 -11.73
C LEU A 84 -18.85 16.50 -10.56
N LEU A 85 -19.46 17.08 -9.53
CA LEU A 85 -18.76 17.54 -8.34
C LEU A 85 -18.12 16.38 -7.57
N ILE A 86 -18.83 15.26 -7.41
CA ILE A 86 -18.29 14.04 -6.78
C ILE A 86 -17.12 13.49 -7.59
N ALA A 87 -17.28 13.39 -8.92
CA ALA A 87 -16.23 12.93 -9.82
C ALA A 87 -15.00 13.86 -9.77
N THR A 88 -15.21 15.17 -9.76
CA THR A 88 -14.15 16.18 -9.66
C THR A 88 -13.41 16.06 -8.34
N LEU A 89 -14.13 15.91 -7.21
CA LEU A 89 -13.52 15.68 -5.91
C LEU A 89 -12.68 14.40 -5.92
N GLY A 90 -13.19 13.32 -6.52
CA GLY A 90 -12.45 12.08 -6.72
C GLY A 90 -11.15 12.26 -7.51
N THR A 91 -11.18 13.02 -8.61
CA THR A 91 -9.98 13.36 -9.41
C THR A 91 -8.99 14.18 -8.59
N LEU A 92 -9.45 15.17 -7.82
CA LEU A 92 -8.59 15.97 -6.94
C LEU A 92 -7.94 15.12 -5.83
N LEU A 93 -8.72 14.25 -5.19
CA LEU A 93 -8.20 13.32 -4.19
C LEU A 93 -7.21 12.30 -4.80
N THR A 94 -7.39 11.94 -6.07
CA THR A 94 -6.45 11.07 -6.81
C THR A 94 -5.12 11.78 -7.08
N ALA A 95 -5.12 13.11 -7.24
CA ALA A 95 -3.90 13.89 -7.37
C ALA A 95 -3.04 13.84 -6.09
N TRP A 96 -3.66 13.59 -4.93
CA TRP A 96 -2.98 13.42 -3.65
C TRP A 96 -2.61 11.95 -3.37
N GLN A 97 -3.57 11.04 -3.53
CA GLN A 97 -3.41 9.60 -3.29
C GLN A 97 -4.09 8.78 -4.39
N MET A 98 -3.31 7.94 -5.08
CA MET A 98 -3.80 7.12 -6.17
C MET A 98 -4.96 6.20 -5.76
N ARG A 99 -5.08 5.77 -4.50
CA ARG A 99 -6.20 4.92 -4.02
C ARG A 99 -7.59 5.46 -4.40
N ASN A 100 -7.72 6.77 -4.56
CA ASN A 100 -8.98 7.44 -4.84
C ASN A 100 -9.42 7.35 -6.31
N PHE A 101 -8.59 6.83 -7.23
CA PHE A 101 -8.90 6.80 -8.67
C PHE A 101 -10.20 6.04 -8.99
N LYS A 102 -10.62 5.11 -8.13
CA LYS A 102 -11.83 4.28 -8.32
C LYS A 102 -13.11 5.13 -8.36
N PHE A 103 -13.19 6.18 -7.55
CA PHE A 103 -14.37 7.06 -7.51
C PHE A 103 -14.60 7.82 -8.83
N PRO A 104 -13.64 8.61 -9.35
CA PRO A 104 -13.80 9.29 -10.62
C PRO A 104 -13.87 8.30 -11.80
N ALA A 105 -13.18 7.16 -11.74
CA ALA A 105 -13.23 6.15 -12.80
C ALA A 105 -14.63 5.53 -12.98
N ALA A 106 -15.43 5.42 -11.92
CA ALA A 106 -16.81 4.94 -12.00
C ALA A 106 -17.77 5.99 -12.58
N LEU A 107 -17.52 7.28 -12.33
CA LEU A 107 -18.46 8.36 -12.66
C LEU A 107 -18.16 9.06 -13.99
N LEU A 108 -16.90 9.34 -14.28
CA LEU A 108 -16.49 10.12 -15.46
C LEU A 108 -16.87 9.48 -16.81
N PRO A 109 -16.90 8.14 -16.98
CA PRO A 109 -17.37 7.53 -18.23
C PRO A 109 -18.79 7.93 -18.62
N LEU A 110 -19.66 8.26 -17.65
CA LEU A 110 -21.04 8.71 -17.90
C LEU A 110 -21.10 10.03 -18.69
N PHE A 111 -20.03 10.83 -18.64
CA PHE A 111 -19.92 12.12 -19.33
C PHE A 111 -19.29 12.00 -20.72
N LEU A 112 -18.74 10.83 -21.08
CA LEU A 112 -18.05 10.64 -22.35
C LEU A 112 -18.95 10.87 -23.58
N PRO A 113 -20.21 10.39 -23.63
CA PRO A 113 -21.10 10.68 -24.76
C PRO A 113 -21.35 12.18 -24.96
N LEU A 114 -21.51 12.91 -23.85
CA LEU A 114 -21.69 14.37 -23.86
C LEU A 114 -20.45 15.07 -24.42
N PHE A 115 -19.25 14.58 -24.09
CA PHE A 115 -18.01 15.11 -24.65
C PHE A 115 -17.87 14.80 -26.15
N ILE A 116 -18.16 13.57 -26.57
CA ILE A 116 -18.08 13.16 -27.99
C ILE A 116 -19.04 13.97 -28.85
N GLU A 117 -20.28 14.15 -28.41
CA GLU A 117 -21.27 15.01 -29.08
C GLU A 117 -20.70 16.43 -29.27
N ARG A 118 -20.14 16.99 -28.20
CA ARG A 118 -19.60 18.35 -28.20
C ARG A 118 -18.33 18.50 -29.04
N VAL A 119 -17.51 17.47 -29.20
CA VAL A 119 -16.33 17.51 -30.08
C VAL A 119 -16.72 17.36 -31.55
N ARG A 120 -17.86 16.74 -31.87
CA ARG A 120 -18.34 16.60 -33.25
C ARG A 120 -18.94 17.88 -33.84
N GLU A 121 -19.33 18.83 -32.98
CA GLU A 121 -19.78 20.16 -33.40
C GLU A 121 -18.61 21.06 -33.85
N ASP A 122 -18.91 22.13 -34.60
CA ASP A 122 -17.91 23.11 -35.06
C ASP A 122 -16.99 23.59 -33.92
N GLY A 123 -15.68 23.51 -34.17
CA GLY A 123 -14.63 23.77 -33.17
C GLY A 123 -14.13 22.54 -32.40
N GLY A 124 -14.47 21.32 -32.84
CA GLY A 124 -14.06 20.05 -32.24
C GLY A 124 -12.57 19.92 -31.91
N ALA A 125 -11.68 20.25 -32.86
CA ALA A 125 -10.24 20.16 -32.67
C ALA A 125 -9.75 21.08 -31.53
N ARG A 126 -10.24 22.32 -31.45
CA ARG A 126 -9.89 23.26 -30.38
C ARG A 126 -10.32 22.73 -29.00
N ARG A 127 -11.48 22.08 -28.93
CA ARG A 127 -12.00 21.50 -27.67
C ARG A 127 -11.22 20.25 -27.27
N ALA A 128 -10.89 19.38 -28.23
CA ALA A 128 -10.03 18.24 -27.98
C ALA A 128 -8.65 18.67 -27.46
N ILE A 129 -8.04 19.69 -28.08
CA ILE A 129 -6.78 20.27 -27.61
C ILE A 129 -6.93 20.85 -26.19
N ALA A 130 -8.00 21.60 -25.91
CA ALA A 130 -8.21 22.19 -24.59
C ALA A 130 -8.31 21.14 -23.46
N VAL A 131 -8.82 19.94 -23.76
CA VAL A 131 -8.93 18.84 -22.81
C VAL A 131 -7.62 18.04 -22.67
N LEU A 132 -6.91 17.83 -23.78
CA LEU A 132 -5.69 17.00 -23.81
C LEU A 132 -4.42 17.76 -23.43
N LEU A 133 -4.40 19.08 -23.64
CA LEU A 133 -3.21 19.90 -23.38
C LEU A 133 -2.81 19.93 -21.89
N PRO A 134 -3.73 20.15 -20.91
CA PRO A 134 -3.35 20.15 -19.50
C PRO A 134 -2.72 18.84 -19.00
N PRO A 135 -3.28 17.64 -19.24
CA PRO A 135 -2.62 16.40 -18.83
C PRO A 135 -1.32 16.14 -19.59
N ALA A 136 -1.21 16.53 -20.86
CA ALA A 136 0.04 16.42 -21.61
C ALA A 136 1.15 17.31 -21.04
N LEU A 137 0.83 18.57 -20.70
CA LEU A 137 1.77 19.48 -20.04
C LEU A 137 2.16 18.99 -18.65
N LEU A 138 1.21 18.43 -17.90
CA LEU A 138 1.49 17.84 -16.60
C LEU A 138 2.43 16.64 -16.71
N LEU A 139 2.18 15.73 -17.67
CA LEU A 139 3.07 14.60 -17.93
C LEU A 139 4.47 15.08 -18.35
N ALA A 140 4.56 16.08 -19.22
CA ALA A 140 5.82 16.70 -19.58
C ALA A 140 6.54 17.31 -18.37
N SER A 141 5.79 17.97 -17.46
CA SER A 141 6.36 18.49 -16.21
C SER A 141 6.91 17.39 -15.31
N PHE A 142 6.29 16.21 -15.27
CA PHE A 142 6.83 15.08 -14.53
C PHE A 142 8.14 14.61 -15.14
N ALA A 143 8.21 14.48 -16.47
CA ALA A 143 9.44 14.10 -17.16
C ALA A 143 10.60 15.11 -16.93
N LEU A 144 10.28 16.39 -16.73
CA LEU A 144 11.28 17.45 -16.51
C LEU A 144 11.67 17.63 -15.04
N LEU A 145 10.73 17.46 -14.10
CA LEU A 145 10.90 17.87 -12.71
C LEU A 145 10.96 16.70 -11.71
N VAL A 146 10.51 15.51 -12.09
CA VAL A 146 10.45 14.35 -11.19
C VAL A 146 11.62 13.42 -11.49
N LYS A 147 12.50 13.22 -10.50
CA LYS A 147 13.60 12.27 -10.59
C LYS A 147 13.08 10.83 -10.57
N PRO A 148 13.33 10.01 -11.61
CA PRO A 148 12.98 8.59 -11.58
C PRO A 148 13.80 7.87 -10.51
N THR A 149 13.11 7.12 -9.65
CA THR A 149 13.70 6.18 -8.69
C THR A 149 13.65 4.74 -9.20
N GLY A 150 12.80 4.48 -10.20
CA GLY A 150 12.62 3.16 -10.79
C GLY A 150 11.74 2.22 -9.95
N ARG A 151 11.52 1.01 -10.47
CA ARG A 151 10.65 -0.04 -9.90
C ARG A 151 11.45 -1.18 -9.25
N ALA A 152 12.71 -0.94 -8.88
CA ALA A 152 13.50 -1.97 -8.23
C ALA A 152 12.88 -2.27 -6.86
N LEU A 153 12.43 -3.51 -6.67
CA LEU A 153 11.86 -3.96 -5.41
C LEU A 153 12.98 -4.04 -4.37
N THR A 154 12.77 -3.36 -3.25
CA THR A 154 13.59 -3.51 -2.05
C THR A 154 13.19 -4.77 -1.30
N LEU A 155 14.02 -5.22 -0.36
CA LEU A 155 13.61 -6.32 0.52
C LEU A 155 12.40 -6.00 1.39
N ILE A 156 12.16 -4.73 1.68
CA ILE A 156 10.95 -4.28 2.37
C ILE A 156 9.71 -4.54 1.50
N ASP A 157 9.80 -4.28 0.20
CA ASP A 157 8.70 -4.61 -0.74
C ASP A 157 8.46 -6.13 -0.80
N TYR A 158 9.51 -6.94 -0.75
CA TYR A 158 9.38 -8.40 -0.68
C TYR A 158 8.73 -8.88 0.62
N MET A 159 8.86 -8.17 1.74
CA MET A 159 8.19 -8.51 3.00
C MET A 159 6.67 -8.27 2.94
N GLU A 160 6.21 -7.38 2.05
CA GLU A 160 4.78 -7.15 1.79
C GLU A 160 4.20 -8.20 0.82
N GLY A 161 5.04 -8.82 0.00
CA GLY A 161 4.66 -9.92 -0.89
C GLY A 161 4.53 -11.26 -0.16
N ASP A 162 3.74 -12.16 -0.73
CA ASP A 162 3.61 -13.53 -0.23
C ASP A 162 4.25 -14.54 -1.19
N ALA A 163 5.47 -14.95 -0.87
CA ALA A 163 6.19 -15.98 -1.62
C ALA A 163 5.78 -17.42 -1.23
N CYS A 164 4.94 -17.58 -0.20
CA CYS A 164 4.43 -18.87 0.30
C CYS A 164 2.95 -19.11 -0.02
N ARG A 165 2.34 -18.35 -0.92
CA ARG A 165 0.90 -18.47 -1.24
C ARG A 165 0.41 -19.90 -1.48
N ASP A 166 1.24 -20.70 -2.12
CA ASP A 166 0.96 -22.11 -2.46
C ASP A 166 1.89 -23.09 -1.70
N ALA A 167 2.51 -22.64 -0.61
CA ALA A 167 3.38 -23.49 0.20
C ALA A 167 2.59 -24.45 1.08
N ASP A 168 3.20 -25.58 1.40
CA ASP A 168 2.68 -26.50 2.41
C ASP A 168 2.86 -25.90 3.81
N LEU A 169 1.74 -25.74 4.52
CA LEU A 169 1.64 -25.16 5.86
C LEU A 169 1.36 -26.21 6.95
N SER A 170 1.33 -27.50 6.60
CA SER A 170 0.96 -28.57 7.54
C SER A 170 1.91 -28.70 8.74
N SER A 171 3.11 -28.12 8.68
CA SER A 171 4.04 -28.04 9.82
C SER A 171 3.41 -27.33 11.02
N LEU A 172 2.47 -26.41 10.80
CA LEU A 172 1.77 -25.70 11.87
C LEU A 172 0.89 -26.65 12.69
N GLU A 173 0.32 -27.69 12.11
CA GLU A 173 -0.60 -28.62 12.80
C GLU A 173 0.08 -29.40 13.93
N THR A 174 1.39 -29.62 13.81
CA THR A 174 2.17 -30.38 14.80
C THR A 174 2.64 -29.55 15.99
N LEU A 175 2.43 -28.25 15.97
CA LEU A 175 2.96 -27.32 16.95
C LEU A 175 1.99 -27.05 18.10
N PRO A 176 2.52 -26.74 19.30
CA PRO A 176 1.68 -26.18 20.35
C PRO A 176 1.13 -24.81 19.93
N ALA A 177 -0.02 -24.45 20.52
CA ALA A 177 -0.60 -23.12 20.38
C ALA A 177 0.44 -22.04 20.70
N SER A 178 0.62 -21.09 19.76
CA SER A 178 1.76 -20.18 19.80
C SER A 178 1.48 -18.85 19.12
N ARG A 179 2.38 -17.90 19.31
CA ARG A 179 2.40 -16.62 18.59
C ARG A 179 3.54 -16.63 17.58
N ILE A 180 3.22 -16.36 16.32
CA ILE A 180 4.14 -16.46 15.18
C ILE A 180 4.47 -15.07 14.65
N MET A 181 5.76 -14.75 14.57
CA MET A 181 6.29 -13.57 13.89
C MET A 181 6.46 -13.90 12.40
N ALA A 182 5.89 -13.07 11.52
CA ALA A 182 6.02 -13.26 10.08
C ALA A 182 6.06 -11.89 9.35
N PRO A 183 6.69 -11.81 8.17
CA PRO A 183 6.53 -10.68 7.26
C PRO A 183 5.05 -10.41 6.92
N LEU A 184 4.71 -9.19 6.53
CA LEU A 184 3.33 -8.76 6.35
C LEU A 184 2.57 -9.56 5.28
N GLY A 185 3.23 -9.89 4.16
CA GLY A 185 2.62 -10.68 3.09
C GLY A 185 2.28 -12.10 3.53
N LEU A 186 3.24 -12.82 4.13
CA LEU A 186 3.03 -14.16 4.68
C LEU A 186 1.98 -14.17 5.81
N SER A 187 1.90 -13.09 6.60
CA SER A 187 0.98 -13.03 7.73
C SER A 187 -0.49 -13.20 7.32
N LEU A 188 -0.90 -12.71 6.14
CA LEU A 188 -2.25 -12.92 5.64
C LEU A 188 -2.52 -14.40 5.35
N THR A 189 -1.61 -15.07 4.66
CA THR A 189 -1.71 -16.50 4.32
C THR A 189 -1.74 -17.38 5.56
N LEU A 190 -0.94 -17.06 6.57
CA LEU A 190 -1.03 -17.72 7.87
C LEU A 190 -2.36 -17.45 8.57
N ALA A 191 -2.88 -16.22 8.53
CA ALA A 191 -4.17 -15.88 9.13
C ALA A 191 -5.33 -16.66 8.49
N GLU A 192 -5.34 -16.76 7.16
CA GLU A 192 -6.33 -17.52 6.38
C GLU A 192 -6.28 -19.00 6.77
N TYR A 193 -5.08 -19.60 6.76
CA TYR A 193 -4.91 -20.99 7.17
C TYR A 193 -5.36 -21.25 8.63
N ILE A 194 -5.01 -20.37 9.57
CA ILE A 194 -5.44 -20.45 10.97
C ILE A 194 -6.96 -20.40 11.08
N SER A 195 -7.60 -19.48 10.35
CA SER A 195 -9.05 -19.33 10.32
C SER A 195 -9.75 -20.57 9.75
N ASP A 196 -9.25 -21.11 8.64
CA ASP A 196 -9.85 -22.22 7.92
C ASP A 196 -9.72 -23.55 8.68
N THR A 197 -8.60 -23.75 9.37
CA THR A 197 -8.33 -24.98 10.16
C THR A 197 -8.82 -24.92 11.60
N GLY A 198 -9.17 -23.73 12.11
CA GLY A 198 -9.47 -23.52 13.52
C GLY A 198 -8.26 -23.66 14.44
N SER A 199 -7.05 -23.52 13.89
CA SER A 199 -5.80 -23.64 14.65
C SER A 199 -5.72 -22.59 15.78
N PRO A 200 -5.12 -22.91 16.95
CA PRO A 200 -5.00 -21.98 18.07
C PRO A 200 -3.85 -20.97 17.92
N HIS A 201 -3.10 -20.97 16.81
CA HIS A 201 -2.01 -20.01 16.60
C HIS A 201 -2.52 -18.57 16.45
N LYS A 202 -1.63 -17.62 16.74
CA LYS A 202 -1.85 -16.19 16.51
C LYS A 202 -0.66 -15.61 15.76
N ILE A 203 -0.89 -14.60 14.95
CA ILE A 203 0.15 -13.91 14.18
C ILE A 203 0.47 -12.54 14.75
N ALA A 204 1.71 -12.08 14.53
CA ALA A 204 2.22 -10.80 15.03
C ALA A 204 1.46 -9.59 14.52
N ALA A 205 1.23 -9.56 13.21
CA ALA A 205 0.65 -8.42 12.54
C ALA A 205 -0.13 -8.86 11.30
N MET A 206 -1.05 -8.01 10.88
CA MET A 206 -1.67 -8.05 9.56
C MET A 206 -1.56 -6.64 8.97
N PRO A 207 -1.63 -6.46 7.64
CA PRO A 207 -1.53 -5.15 6.99
C PRO A 207 -2.80 -4.29 7.19
N PHE A 208 -3.18 -4.07 8.45
CA PHE A 208 -4.26 -3.19 8.88
C PHE A 208 -3.70 -2.13 9.83
N HIS A 209 -4.15 -0.87 9.71
CA HIS A 209 -3.60 0.23 10.51
C HIS A 209 -3.70 -0.02 12.04
N ARG A 210 -4.76 -0.71 12.51
CA ARG A 210 -4.92 -1.10 13.92
C ARG A 210 -3.85 -2.06 14.45
N ALA A 211 -3.14 -2.74 13.55
CA ALA A 211 -2.04 -3.62 13.90
C ALA A 211 -0.69 -2.89 13.90
N SER A 212 -0.64 -1.55 13.83
CA SER A 212 0.61 -0.78 13.82
C SER A 212 1.62 -1.22 14.89
N PRO A 213 1.24 -1.50 16.16
CA PRO A 213 2.20 -1.99 17.15
C PRO A 213 2.79 -3.37 16.82
N GLY A 214 2.07 -4.22 16.11
CA GLY A 214 2.57 -5.50 15.60
C GLY A 214 3.47 -5.29 14.38
N ILE A 215 3.07 -4.42 13.46
CA ILE A 215 3.84 -4.07 12.25
C ILE A 215 5.19 -3.45 12.61
N GLU A 216 5.23 -2.60 13.64
CA GLU A 216 6.48 -2.07 14.18
C GLU A 216 7.41 -3.18 14.66
N ARG A 217 6.90 -4.18 15.39
CA ARG A 217 7.71 -5.33 15.81
C ARG A 217 8.22 -6.13 14.62
N VAL A 218 7.41 -6.32 13.59
CA VAL A 218 7.85 -6.96 12.33
C VAL A 218 9.06 -6.23 11.75
N PHE A 219 9.02 -4.89 11.64
CA PHE A 219 10.16 -4.14 11.11
C PHE A 219 11.35 -4.03 12.07
N GLN A 220 11.11 -3.93 13.37
CA GLN A 220 12.19 -4.03 14.38
C GLN A 220 12.90 -5.38 14.30
N THR A 221 12.17 -6.45 13.98
CA THR A 221 12.74 -7.79 13.82
C THR A 221 13.53 -7.91 12.51
N PHE A 222 12.90 -7.62 11.39
CA PHE A 222 13.41 -7.97 10.07
C PHE A 222 14.24 -6.89 9.38
N ALA A 223 13.90 -5.61 9.60
CA ALA A 223 14.48 -4.48 8.90
C ALA A 223 15.59 -3.78 9.71
N LEU A 224 15.38 -3.60 11.01
CA LEU A 224 16.33 -2.89 11.86
C LEU A 224 17.54 -3.76 12.23
N THR A 225 18.70 -3.09 12.37
CA THR A 225 19.99 -3.75 12.63
C THR A 225 20.30 -3.90 14.12
N ASN A 226 19.57 -3.23 15.01
CA ASN A 226 19.82 -3.25 16.46
C ASN A 226 19.38 -4.59 17.08
N PRO A 227 20.32 -5.40 17.61
CA PRO A 227 19.99 -6.72 18.20
C PRO A 227 19.06 -6.63 19.40
N GLU A 228 19.25 -5.64 20.28
CA GLU A 228 18.41 -5.48 21.48
C GLU A 228 16.95 -5.17 21.11
N LEU A 229 16.73 -4.33 20.09
CA LEU A 229 15.38 -4.05 19.61
C LEU A 229 14.75 -5.29 18.98
N ARG A 230 15.51 -6.08 18.23
CA ARG A 230 15.02 -7.33 17.64
C ARG A 230 14.65 -8.34 18.71
N LYS A 231 15.50 -8.54 19.73
CA LYS A 231 15.22 -9.41 20.87
C LYS A 231 13.95 -9.00 21.60
N GLN A 232 13.76 -7.70 21.87
CA GLN A 232 12.54 -7.17 22.47
C GLN A 232 11.30 -7.36 21.58
N ALA A 233 11.45 -7.18 20.26
CA ALA A 233 10.38 -7.39 19.30
C ALA A 233 9.96 -8.86 19.19
N LEU A 234 10.91 -9.80 19.34
CA LEU A 234 10.69 -11.24 19.29
C LEU A 234 10.20 -11.85 20.62
N ALA A 235 10.41 -11.17 21.76
CA ALA A 235 10.05 -11.67 23.09
C ALA A 235 8.62 -12.23 23.25
N PRO A 236 7.55 -11.69 22.61
CA PRO A 236 6.20 -12.24 22.77
C PRO A 236 5.84 -13.33 21.75
N TYR A 237 6.80 -13.84 20.98
CA TYR A 237 6.59 -14.84 19.93
C TYR A 237 7.41 -16.10 20.21
N SER A 238 6.88 -17.25 19.79
CA SER A 238 7.57 -18.55 19.95
C SER A 238 8.25 -18.99 18.65
N TYR A 239 7.73 -18.52 17.51
CA TYR A 239 8.23 -18.91 16.19
C TYR A 239 8.39 -17.71 15.27
N VAL A 240 9.36 -17.79 14.37
CA VAL A 240 9.49 -16.96 13.17
C VAL A 240 9.11 -17.80 11.96
N ALA A 241 8.18 -17.31 11.15
CA ALA A 241 7.84 -17.90 9.86
C ALA A 241 8.32 -16.99 8.73
N ILE A 242 8.94 -17.58 7.72
CA ILE A 242 9.46 -16.85 6.56
C ILE A 242 9.40 -17.71 5.29
N CYS A 243 9.26 -17.05 4.15
CA CYS A 243 9.37 -17.71 2.86
C CYS A 243 10.79 -17.65 2.33
N THR A 244 11.25 -18.75 1.75
CA THR A 244 12.41 -18.70 0.86
C THR A 244 12.08 -17.86 -0.37
N LEU A 245 13.01 -16.99 -0.75
CA LEU A 245 12.89 -16.17 -1.95
C LEU A 245 13.75 -16.76 -3.07
N PRO A 246 13.34 -16.62 -4.35
CA PRO A 246 14.27 -16.80 -5.46
C PRO A 246 15.41 -15.76 -5.36
N GLU A 247 16.51 -15.98 -6.09
CA GLU A 247 17.60 -14.99 -6.13
C GLU A 247 17.07 -13.62 -6.57
N THR A 248 17.43 -12.57 -5.81
CA THR A 248 17.03 -11.19 -6.09
C THR A 248 18.26 -10.29 -6.07
N SER A 249 18.20 -9.17 -6.80
CA SER A 249 19.21 -8.12 -6.75
C SER A 249 18.94 -7.06 -5.65
N ALA A 250 17.98 -7.29 -4.76
CA ALA A 250 17.64 -6.35 -3.71
C ALA A 250 18.77 -6.26 -2.67
N ASP A 251 19.03 -5.05 -2.18
CA ASP A 251 20.09 -4.82 -1.20
C ASP A 251 19.78 -5.58 0.12
N PRO A 252 20.62 -6.53 0.55
CA PRO A 252 20.42 -7.28 1.79
C PRO A 252 20.48 -6.38 3.03
N SER A 253 21.13 -5.22 2.96
CA SER A 253 21.25 -4.31 4.10
C SER A 253 19.94 -3.63 4.47
N ALA A 254 18.97 -3.57 3.54
CA ALA A 254 17.66 -2.98 3.79
C ALA A 254 16.80 -3.80 4.77
N ALA A 255 17.05 -5.12 4.88
CA ALA A 255 16.39 -6.00 5.84
C ALA A 255 17.23 -7.25 6.12
N LEU A 256 18.30 -7.09 6.91
CA LEU A 256 19.36 -8.09 7.07
C LEU A 256 18.85 -9.46 7.53
N LEU A 257 18.01 -9.51 8.57
CA LEU A 257 17.48 -10.78 9.07
C LEU A 257 16.58 -11.44 8.03
N TYR A 258 15.70 -10.66 7.40
CA TYR A 258 14.83 -11.16 6.34
C TYR A 258 15.65 -11.75 5.18
N ALA A 259 16.64 -11.01 4.67
CA ALA A 259 17.53 -11.44 3.60
C ALA A 259 18.24 -12.77 3.93
N THR A 260 18.71 -12.89 5.17
CA THR A 260 19.47 -14.06 5.63
C THR A 260 18.57 -15.28 5.68
N LEU A 261 17.43 -15.17 6.35
CA LEU A 261 16.50 -16.27 6.54
C LEU A 261 15.79 -16.66 5.24
N SER A 262 15.46 -15.71 4.36
CA SER A 262 14.84 -15.97 3.06
C SER A 262 15.78 -16.63 2.06
N SER A 263 17.10 -16.52 2.30
CA SER A 263 18.15 -17.20 1.53
C SER A 263 18.52 -18.57 2.13
N SER A 264 17.65 -19.14 2.97
CA SER A 264 17.85 -20.43 3.65
C SER A 264 19.06 -20.48 4.60
N LYS A 265 19.61 -19.33 5.00
CA LYS A 265 20.69 -19.28 6.00
C LYS A 265 20.09 -19.31 7.41
N GLY A 266 20.91 -19.70 8.38
CA GLY A 266 20.57 -19.66 9.80
C GLY A 266 20.82 -18.29 10.43
N TRP A 267 20.33 -18.12 11.65
CA TRP A 267 20.55 -16.93 12.48
C TRP A 267 20.72 -17.35 13.94
N PRO A 268 21.59 -16.71 14.74
CA PRO A 268 21.74 -17.02 16.16
C PRO A 268 20.40 -17.01 16.91
N GLY A 269 20.12 -18.09 17.65
CA GLY A 269 18.88 -18.28 18.40
C GLY A 269 17.61 -18.51 17.56
N LEU A 270 17.72 -18.76 16.26
CA LEU A 270 16.60 -19.23 15.43
C LEU A 270 16.88 -20.64 14.89
N VAL A 271 16.12 -21.63 15.38
CA VAL A 271 16.34 -23.05 15.10
C VAL A 271 15.22 -23.58 14.21
N GLU A 272 15.56 -24.23 13.10
CA GLU A 272 14.55 -24.74 12.17
C GLU A 272 13.68 -25.84 12.81
N VAL A 273 12.36 -25.64 12.78
CA VAL A 273 11.39 -26.67 13.14
C VAL A 273 11.32 -27.64 11.97
N SER A 274 11.80 -28.87 12.18
CA SER A 274 11.89 -30.01 11.24
C SER A 274 11.56 -29.68 9.77
N PRO A 275 12.57 -29.67 8.86
CA PRO A 275 12.36 -29.22 7.49
C PRO A 275 11.31 -30.09 6.79
N ILE A 276 10.18 -29.49 6.40
CA ILE A 276 9.33 -30.11 5.38
C ILE A 276 10.13 -30.03 4.08
N THR A 277 10.63 -31.18 3.64
CA THR A 277 11.38 -31.31 2.40
C THR A 277 10.53 -30.75 1.25
N ARG A 278 10.99 -29.66 0.61
CA ARG A 278 10.39 -28.95 -0.55
C ARG A 278 9.35 -27.86 -0.25
N SER A 279 9.02 -27.52 1.01
CA SER A 279 8.20 -26.33 1.26
C SER A 279 9.02 -25.04 1.10
N ARG A 280 8.40 -23.97 0.59
CA ARG A 280 9.00 -22.63 0.62
C ARG A 280 8.91 -22.00 2.00
N LEU A 281 7.93 -22.43 2.80
CA LEU A 281 7.77 -21.99 4.18
C LEU A 281 8.91 -22.57 5.01
N ARG A 282 9.62 -21.68 5.71
CA ARG A 282 10.53 -22.03 6.79
C ARG A 282 9.91 -21.56 8.09
N LEU A 283 9.92 -22.44 9.06
CA LEU A 283 9.48 -22.16 10.40
C LEU A 283 10.65 -22.36 11.35
N LEU A 284 10.94 -21.36 12.17
CA LEU A 284 12.05 -21.35 13.09
C LEU A 284 11.53 -21.11 14.51
N GLU A 285 11.91 -21.96 15.45
CA GLU A 285 11.72 -21.77 16.88
C GLU A 285 12.70 -20.71 17.39
N ILE A 286 12.21 -19.84 18.27
CA ILE A 286 12.99 -18.77 18.88
C ILE A 286 13.59 -19.28 20.20
N ASP A 287 14.92 -19.37 20.26
CA ASP A 287 15.65 -19.51 21.51
C ASP A 287 15.85 -18.12 22.14
N HIS A 288 15.03 -17.81 23.15
CA HIS A 288 15.04 -16.50 23.81
C HIS A 288 16.32 -16.18 24.58
N ASP A 289 17.14 -17.18 24.90
CA ASP A 289 18.40 -16.97 25.60
C ASP A 289 19.49 -16.51 24.64
N THR A 290 19.47 -17.01 23.40
CA THR A 290 20.56 -16.81 22.42
C THR A 290 20.18 -15.95 21.21
N VAL A 291 18.90 -15.60 21.03
CA VAL A 291 18.48 -14.78 19.88
C VAL A 291 19.06 -13.37 19.94
N GLU A 292 19.75 -13.00 18.85
CA GLU A 292 20.32 -11.67 18.59
C GLU A 292 19.44 -10.88 17.64
#